data_AF-A0A564Q655-F1
#
_entry.id   AF-A0A564Q655-F1
#
_cell.length_a   1.000
_cell.length_b   1.000
_cell.length_c   1.000
_cell.angle_alpha   90.00
_cell.angle_beta   90.00
_cell.angle_gamma   90.00
#
_symmetry.space_group_name_H-M   'P 1'
#
loop_
_entity.id
_entity.type
_entity.pdbx_description
1 polymer ?
#
loop_
_entity_poly.entity_id
_entity_poly.type
_entity_poly.pdbx_seq_one_letter_code
_entity_poly.pdbx_strand_id
1 'polypeptide(L)'
;MRNTLFDFASNELYRHISKLGDRLNRVRDIIDWEVFRPILSSLYKNHTEKGGRPNIDEIVMLKVLVLQNWYNLSDQEMEFQLADRISFQHFIDSAEIPDFSTIWRFIVKDLYTFYLF
;
A
#
# COMPACT_ATOMS: atom_id res chain seq x y z
N MET A 1 18.80 3.74 -1.17
CA MET A 1 19.35 2.70 -2.07
C MET A 1 19.46 1.43 -1.25
N ARG A 2 18.56 0.46 -1.45
CA ARG A 2 18.82 -0.92 -0.99
C ARG A 2 20.01 -1.44 -1.80
N ASN A 3 20.91 -2.17 -1.17
CA ASN A 3 22.10 -2.66 -1.87
C ASN A 3 21.67 -3.69 -2.92
N THR A 4 22.32 -3.69 -4.08
CA THR A 4 22.05 -4.57 -5.24
C THR A 4 21.92 -6.05 -4.88
N LEU A 5 22.64 -6.50 -3.84
CA LEU A 5 22.56 -7.86 -3.30
C LEU A 5 21.21 -8.16 -2.61
N PHE A 6 20.70 -7.22 -1.81
CA PHE A 6 19.42 -7.40 -1.10
C PHE A 6 18.24 -7.37 -2.07
N ASP A 7 18.30 -6.53 -3.11
CA ASP A 7 17.27 -6.49 -4.15
C ASP A 7 17.28 -7.78 -4.98
N PHE A 8 18.46 -8.31 -5.30
CA PHE A 8 18.59 -9.60 -5.95
C PHE A 8 18.01 -10.74 -5.10
N ALA A 9 18.41 -10.81 -3.82
CA ALA A 9 17.91 -11.85 -2.89
C ALA A 9 16.38 -11.77 -2.71
N SER A 10 15.83 -10.56 -2.58
CA SER A 10 14.38 -10.34 -2.46
C SER A 10 13.66 -10.82 -3.74
N ASN A 11 14.18 -10.47 -4.91
CA ASN A 11 13.61 -10.93 -6.18
C ASN A 11 13.64 -12.46 -6.33
N GLU A 12 14.71 -13.13 -5.90
CA GLU A 12 14.76 -14.60 -5.93
C GLU A 12 13.77 -15.24 -4.95
N LEU A 13 13.67 -14.70 -3.71
CA LEU A 13 12.68 -15.15 -2.73
C LEU A 13 11.26 -15.00 -3.28
N TYR A 14 10.96 -13.87 -3.91
CA TYR A 14 9.66 -13.64 -4.52
C TYR A 14 9.39 -14.60 -5.69
N ARG A 15 10.36 -14.86 -6.57
CA ARG A 15 10.18 -15.86 -7.65
C ARG A 15 9.85 -17.24 -7.11
N HIS A 16 10.46 -17.62 -5.98
CA HIS A 16 10.13 -18.88 -5.34
C HIS A 16 8.68 -18.90 -4.84
N ILE A 17 8.24 -17.85 -4.14
CA ILE A 17 6.86 -17.72 -3.65
C ILE A 17 5.85 -17.68 -4.81
N SER A 18 6.15 -16.95 -5.88
CA SER A 18 5.31 -16.86 -7.07
C SER A 18 5.02 -18.24 -7.66
N LYS A 19 6.02 -19.13 -7.72
CA LYS A 19 5.87 -20.53 -8.18
C LYS A 19 4.99 -21.38 -7.28
N LEU A 20 4.90 -21.06 -5.98
CA LEU A 20 4.04 -21.78 -5.03
C LEU A 20 2.56 -21.38 -5.14
N GLY A 21 2.23 -20.40 -5.99
CA GLY A 21 0.86 -19.98 -6.25
C GLY A 21 0.50 -18.70 -5.52
N ASP A 22 1.14 -17.60 -5.90
CA ASP A 22 0.83 -16.27 -5.37
C ASP A 22 -0.51 -15.74 -5.91
N ARG A 23 -1.59 -16.06 -5.19
CA ARG A 23 -2.94 -15.60 -5.53
C ARG A 23 -3.09 -14.09 -5.36
N LEU A 24 -2.33 -13.49 -4.44
CA LEU A 24 -2.45 -12.08 -4.12
C LEU A 24 -1.91 -11.22 -5.26
N ASN A 25 -0.72 -11.54 -5.79
CA ASN A 25 -0.16 -10.82 -6.93
C ASN A 25 -0.92 -11.09 -8.24
N ARG A 26 -1.61 -12.22 -8.39
CA ARG A 26 -2.56 -12.39 -9.51
C ARG A 26 -3.67 -11.35 -9.47
N VAL A 27 -4.20 -11.02 -8.30
CA VAL A 27 -5.24 -9.98 -8.20
C VAL A 27 -4.68 -8.61 -8.54
N ARG A 28 -3.45 -8.31 -8.11
CA ARG A 28 -2.75 -7.09 -8.51
C ARG A 28 -2.72 -6.93 -10.04
N ASP A 29 -2.42 -8.01 -10.76
CA ASP A 29 -2.24 -7.97 -12.21
C ASP A 29 -3.57 -7.98 -13.00
N ILE A 30 -4.66 -8.51 -12.41
CA ILE A 30 -5.98 -8.58 -13.06
C ILE A 30 -6.76 -7.27 -12.94
N ILE A 31 -6.58 -6.55 -11.82
CA ILE A 31 -7.29 -5.30 -11.57
C ILE A 31 -6.49 -4.15 -12.18
N ASP A 32 -7.13 -3.37 -13.05
CA ASP A 32 -6.61 -2.06 -13.44
C ASP A 32 -6.83 -1.08 -12.28
N TRP A 33 -5.82 -0.88 -11.45
CA TRP A 33 -5.92 -0.04 -10.25
C TRP A 33 -6.02 1.46 -10.58
N GLU A 34 -5.47 1.88 -11.71
CA GLU A 34 -5.41 3.30 -12.09
C GLU A 34 -6.79 3.89 -12.35
N VAL A 35 -7.79 3.06 -12.67
CA VAL A 35 -9.20 3.50 -12.80
C VAL A 35 -9.76 4.12 -11.53
N PHE A 36 -9.20 3.78 -10.36
CA PHE A 36 -9.61 4.36 -9.07
C PHE A 36 -8.95 5.70 -8.81
N ARG A 37 -7.85 6.04 -9.49
CA ARG A 37 -7.09 7.26 -9.23
C ARG A 37 -7.95 8.52 -9.28
N PRO A 38 -8.81 8.76 -10.30
CA PRO A 38 -9.64 9.97 -10.34
C PRO A 38 -10.58 10.09 -9.13
N ILE A 39 -11.05 8.96 -8.59
CA ILE A 39 -11.90 8.90 -7.40
C ILE A 39 -11.07 9.27 -6.18
N LEU A 40 -9.90 8.65 -6.01
CA LEU A 40 -9.01 8.88 -4.87
C LEU A 40 -8.47 10.30 -4.83
N SER A 41 -8.01 10.86 -5.96
CA SER A 41 -7.50 12.23 -6.01
C SER A 41 -8.57 13.29 -5.70
N SER A 42 -9.85 12.95 -5.85
CA SER A 42 -10.96 13.83 -5.48
C SER A 42 -11.22 13.87 -3.97
N LEU A 43 -10.97 12.74 -3.29
CA LEU A 43 -11.11 12.57 -1.84
C LEU A 43 -9.86 13.09 -1.11
N TYR A 44 -8.69 12.72 -1.62
CA TYR A 44 -7.40 13.01 -1.01
C TYR A 44 -6.80 14.32 -1.56
N LYS A 45 -7.24 15.45 -1.02
CA LYS A 45 -6.69 16.78 -1.36
C LYS A 45 -5.52 17.18 -0.45
N ASN A 46 -4.40 16.46 -0.50
CA ASN A 46 -3.16 16.89 0.17
C ASN A 46 -2.02 17.17 -0.84
N HIS A 47 -2.31 17.81 -1.98
CA HIS A 47 -1.29 18.26 -2.96
C HIS A 47 -0.49 19.50 -2.51
N THR A 48 -0.35 19.75 -1.22
CA THR A 48 0.34 20.95 -0.73
C THR A 48 1.84 20.69 -0.58
N GLU A 49 2.66 21.40 -1.35
CA GLU A 49 4.12 21.46 -1.17
C GLU A 49 4.55 22.03 0.20
N LYS A 50 3.62 22.64 0.94
CA LYS A 50 3.86 23.18 2.29
C LYS A 50 3.50 22.16 3.37
N GLY A 51 4.43 21.24 3.62
CA GLY A 51 4.55 20.51 4.89
C GLY A 51 4.61 18.99 4.77
N GLY A 52 5.71 18.39 5.24
CA GLY A 52 5.82 16.95 5.58
C GLY A 52 6.44 16.03 4.51
N ARG A 53 6.57 14.74 4.89
CA ARG A 53 7.09 13.61 4.10
C ARG A 53 6.30 13.49 2.76
N PRO A 54 6.95 13.09 1.65
CA PRO A 54 6.27 12.93 0.36
C PRO A 54 4.99 12.10 0.50
N ASN A 55 3.91 12.51 -0.17
CA ASN A 55 2.68 11.72 -0.17
C ASN A 55 2.99 10.36 -0.84
N ILE A 56 2.68 9.28 -0.13
CA ILE A 56 2.63 7.94 -0.72
C ILE A 56 1.54 7.95 -1.80
N ASP A 57 1.81 7.27 -2.91
CA ASP A 57 0.87 7.17 -4.03
C ASP A 57 -0.49 6.63 -3.55
N GLU A 58 -1.57 7.27 -3.99
CA GLU A 58 -2.94 6.96 -3.57
C GLU A 58 -3.38 5.53 -3.96
N ILE A 59 -2.85 4.98 -5.06
CA ILE A 59 -3.08 3.58 -5.46
C ILE A 59 -2.36 2.62 -4.51
N VAL A 60 -1.16 2.97 -4.05
CA VAL A 60 -0.45 2.20 -3.02
C VAL A 60 -1.29 2.16 -1.75
N MET A 61 -1.82 3.29 -1.31
CA MET A 61 -2.69 3.35 -0.12
C MET A 61 -3.99 2.54 -0.32
N LEU A 62 -4.63 2.62 -1.48
CA LEU A 62 -5.79 1.78 -1.79
C LEU A 62 -5.48 0.28 -1.66
N LYS A 63 -4.36 -0.17 -2.23
CA LYS A 63 -3.92 -1.57 -2.11
C LYS A 63 -3.66 -1.97 -0.65
N VAL A 64 -3.10 -1.07 0.15
CA VAL A 64 -2.89 -1.30 1.59
C VAL A 64 -4.23 -1.47 2.31
N LEU A 65 -5.23 -0.63 2.04
CA LEU A 65 -6.57 -0.79 2.61
C LEU A 65 -7.25 -2.11 2.20
N VAL A 66 -7.06 -2.53 0.94
CA VAL A 66 -7.56 -3.82 0.46
C VAL A 66 -6.92 -4.97 1.24
N LEU A 67 -5.60 -4.95 1.45
CA LEU A 67 -4.92 -5.93 2.30
C LEU A 67 -5.45 -5.90 3.73
N GLN A 68 -5.56 -4.72 4.31
CA GLN A 68 -6.04 -4.53 5.67
C GLN A 68 -7.43 -5.16 5.86
N ASN A 69 -8.33 -4.95 4.90
CA ASN A 69 -9.68 -5.51 4.91
C ASN A 69 -9.70 -7.03 4.67
N TRP A 70 -8.95 -7.56 3.70
CA TRP A 70 -8.93 -9.00 3.40
C TRP A 70 -8.31 -9.85 4.50
N TYR A 71 -7.33 -9.30 5.23
CA TYR A 71 -6.64 -10.00 6.30
C TYR A 71 -7.09 -9.56 7.69
N ASN A 72 -8.06 -8.64 7.79
CA ASN A 72 -8.63 -8.12 9.04
C ASN A 72 -7.55 -7.60 10.00
N LEU A 73 -6.68 -6.71 9.52
CA LEU A 73 -5.51 -6.20 10.23
C LEU A 73 -5.78 -4.81 10.82
N SER A 74 -5.18 -4.50 11.97
CA SER A 74 -5.10 -3.12 12.48
C SER A 74 -4.07 -2.31 11.70
N ASP A 75 -4.06 -0.98 11.82
CA ASP A 75 -3.06 -0.13 11.13
C ASP A 75 -1.62 -0.51 11.54
N GLN A 76 -1.42 -0.84 12.82
CA GLN A 76 -0.12 -1.25 13.37
C GLN A 76 0.30 -2.63 12.86
N GLU A 77 -0.64 -3.58 12.82
CA GLU A 77 -0.36 -4.91 12.27
C GLU A 77 -0.13 -4.84 10.77
N MET A 78 -0.82 -3.96 10.05
CA MET A 78 -0.63 -3.75 8.62
C MET A 78 0.79 -3.25 8.32
N GLU A 79 1.30 -2.27 9.08
CA GLU A 79 2.68 -1.81 8.96
C GLU A 79 3.68 -2.96 9.18
N PHE A 80 3.48 -3.76 10.23
CA PHE A 80 4.33 -4.91 10.54
C PHE A 80 4.31 -5.94 9.40
N GLN A 81 3.12 -6.31 8.92
CA GLN A 81 2.95 -7.30 7.85
C GLN A 81 3.51 -6.81 6.50
N LEU A 82 3.47 -5.50 6.21
CA LEU A 82 4.14 -4.91 5.04
C LEU A 82 5.66 -5.01 5.14
N ALA A 83 6.22 -4.84 6.34
CA ALA A 83 7.66 -4.97 6.57
C ALA A 83 8.13 -6.44 6.50
N ASP A 84 7.32 -7.38 6.97
CA ASP A 84 7.68 -8.79 7.09
C ASP A 84 7.41 -9.61 5.80
N ARG A 85 6.29 -9.35 5.11
CA ARG A 85 5.82 -10.23 4.03
C ARG A 85 6.17 -9.70 2.66
N ILE A 86 7.10 -10.38 2.00
CA ILE A 86 7.51 -10.06 0.62
C ILE A 86 6.35 -10.13 -0.39
N SER A 87 5.36 -11.02 -0.20
CA SER A 87 4.18 -11.05 -1.08
C SER A 87 3.31 -9.79 -0.95
N PHE A 88 3.24 -9.19 0.24
CA PHE A 88 2.54 -7.92 0.45
C PHE A 88 3.32 -6.77 -0.18
N GLN A 89 4.64 -6.75 -0.04
CA GLN A 89 5.50 -5.75 -0.67
C GLN A 89 5.36 -5.77 -2.21
N HIS A 90 5.36 -6.95 -2.81
CA HIS A 90 5.12 -7.08 -4.25
C HIS A 90 3.69 -6.71 -4.65
N PHE A 91 2.69 -6.97 -3.81
CA PHE A 91 1.31 -6.60 -4.10
C PHE A 91 1.14 -5.08 -4.18
N ILE A 92 1.66 -4.35 -3.17
CA ILE A 92 1.57 -2.90 -3.14
C ILE A 92 2.47 -2.22 -4.19
N ASP A 93 3.54 -2.91 -4.61
CA ASP A 93 4.50 -2.47 -5.62
C ASP A 93 5.10 -1.09 -5.30
N SER A 94 5.57 -0.93 -4.07
CA SER A 94 6.15 0.32 -3.56
C SER A 94 7.47 0.06 -2.86
N ALA A 95 8.43 0.96 -3.09
CA ALA A 95 9.70 0.97 -2.35
C ALA A 95 9.54 1.52 -0.93
N GLU A 96 8.48 2.30 -0.68
CA GLU A 96 8.17 2.93 0.59
C GLU A 96 7.00 2.21 1.27
N ILE A 97 7.22 1.78 2.51
CA ILE A 97 6.21 1.14 3.35
C ILE A 97 5.52 2.26 4.17
N PRO A 98 4.19 2.42 4.06
CA PRO A 98 3.47 3.34 4.92
C PRO A 98 3.54 2.91 6.37
N ASP A 99 3.84 3.86 7.26
CA ASP A 99 3.67 3.67 8.70
C ASP A 99 2.18 3.72 9.09
N PHE A 100 1.85 3.19 10.28
CA PHE A 100 0.48 3.14 10.78
C PHE A 100 -0.19 4.53 10.78
N SER A 101 0.59 5.59 11.05
CA SER A 101 0.07 6.96 11.13
C SER A 101 -0.35 7.48 9.75
N THR A 102 0.33 7.03 8.70
CA THR A 102 0.02 7.35 7.31
C THR A 102 -1.24 6.62 6.85
N ILE A 103 -1.38 5.34 7.20
CA ILE A 103 -2.61 4.54 6.95
C ILE A 103 -3.81 5.19 7.65
N TRP A 104 -3.66 5.49 8.94
CA TRP A 104 -4.71 6.14 9.71
C TRP A 104 -5.12 7.49 9.12
N ARG A 105 -4.16 8.35 8.75
CA ARG A 105 -4.46 9.67 8.16
C ARG A 105 -5.20 9.57 6.84
N PHE A 106 -4.94 8.54 6.06
CA PHE A 106 -5.63 8.29 4.79
C PHE A 106 -7.10 7.94 5.04
N ILE A 107 -7.39 7.05 6.00
CA ILE A 107 -8.76 6.65 6.34
C ILE A 107 -9.55 7.78 7.04
N VAL A 108 -8.93 8.42 8.03
CA VAL A 108 -9.61 9.34 8.96
C VAL A 108 -9.87 10.71 8.35
N LYS A 109 -8.98 11.25 7.51
CA LYS A 109 -9.25 12.51 6.83
C LYS A 109 -10.48 12.42 5.93
N ASP A 110 -10.73 11.25 5.36
CA ASP A 110 -11.83 11.03 4.44
C ASP A 110 -13.16 10.71 5.18
N LEU A 111 -13.13 10.09 6.36
CA LEU A 111 -14.35 9.75 7.12
C LEU A 111 -14.85 10.85 8.08
N TYR A 112 -13.96 11.64 8.72
CA TYR A 112 -14.41 12.73 9.60
C TYR A 112 -14.99 13.92 8.84
N THR A 113 -14.70 14.04 7.54
CA THR A 113 -15.33 15.05 6.67
C THR A 113 -16.79 14.70 6.38
N PHE A 114 -17.17 13.41 6.40
CA PHE A 114 -18.54 12.96 6.20
C PHE A 114 -19.42 13.00 7.48
N TYR A 115 -18.82 12.97 8.68
CA TYR A 115 -19.56 12.99 9.95
C TYR A 115 -19.84 14.40 10.52
N LEU A 116 -19.43 15.47 9.81
CA LEU A 116 -19.65 16.87 10.20
C LEU A 116 -20.66 17.62 9.29
N PHE A 117 -21.44 16.90 8.49
CA PHE A 117 -22.60 17.43 7.76
C PHE A 117 -23.82 16.53 7.95
#